data_AF-A0A7H4P345-F1
#
_entry.id   AF-A0A7H4P345-F1
#
_cell.length_a   1.000
_cell.length_b   1.000
_cell.length_c   1.000
_cell.angle_alpha   90.00
_cell.angle_beta   90.00
_cell.angle_gamma   90.00
#
_symmetry.space_group_name_H-M   'P 1'
#
loop_
_entity.id
_entity.type
_entity.pdbx_description
1 polymer ?
#
loop_
_entity_poly.entity_id
_entity_poly.type
_entity_poly.pdbx_seq_one_letter_code
_entity_poly.pdbx_strand_id
1 'polypeptide(L)'
;MNQQFTYTIKRTLFDENYNPSENTRITTNFANLARGENRRENLRNTLAMINNRFNNLAHWDNPKGDRYAVELEIISAEMKINATGDTFPVIEILQTGIIDKKTDKRIDGIVGNNFSSYVRDYDFSVVLLEHNKGRAGFSIPEGFGDLHGNIFKDFVNSAQYKANFKKNTGHLP
;
A
#
# COMPACT_ATOMS: atom_id res chain seq x y z
N MET A 1 -4.75 11.76 -24.28
CA MET A 1 -4.11 12.69 -23.33
C MET A 1 -2.60 12.59 -23.53
N ASN A 2 -1.92 13.70 -23.80
CA ASN A 2 -0.49 13.77 -24.14
C ASN A 2 0.39 14.27 -22.98
N GLN A 3 -0.11 14.18 -21.74
CA GLN A 3 0.67 14.54 -20.56
C GLN A 3 1.44 13.31 -20.09
N GLN A 4 2.76 13.35 -20.22
CA GLN A 4 3.63 12.32 -19.64
C GLN A 4 3.71 12.54 -18.13
N PHE A 5 3.17 11.60 -17.37
CA PHE A 5 3.44 11.50 -15.94
C PHE A 5 4.77 10.78 -15.74
N THR A 6 5.50 11.17 -14.71
CA THR A 6 6.64 10.40 -14.21
C THR A 6 6.40 10.06 -12.76
N TYR A 7 6.89 8.91 -12.31
CA TYR A 7 6.66 8.43 -10.95
C TYR A 7 7.98 8.33 -10.19
N THR A 8 7.96 8.70 -8.92
CA THR A 8 9.02 8.38 -7.97
C THR A 8 8.49 7.37 -6.97
N ILE A 9 9.23 6.30 -6.74
CA ILE A 9 8.85 5.25 -5.79
C ILE A 9 9.73 5.39 -4.54
N LYS A 10 9.10 5.51 -3.39
CA LYS A 10 9.73 5.52 -2.07
C LYS A 10 9.35 4.27 -1.30
N ARG A 11 10.28 3.73 -0.53
CA ARG A 11 10.07 2.57 0.34
C ARG A 11 10.27 2.99 1.77
N THR A 12 9.32 2.65 2.62
CA THR A 12 9.37 2.92 4.05
C THR A 12 9.18 1.61 4.78
N LEU A 13 10.10 1.27 5.67
CA LEU A 13 9.96 0.09 6.52
C LEU A 13 8.78 0.29 7.48
N PHE A 14 7.88 -0.70 7.53
CA PHE A 14 6.78 -0.74 8.47
C PHE A 14 7.15 -1.66 9.64
N ASP A 15 7.92 -1.10 10.58
CA ASP A 15 8.35 -1.76 11.82
C ASP A 15 7.76 -1.07 13.06
N GLU A 16 8.21 -1.46 14.26
CA GLU A 16 7.79 -0.82 15.51
C GLU A 16 8.19 0.65 15.63
N ASN A 17 9.13 1.11 14.81
CA ASN A 17 9.59 2.48 14.78
C ASN A 17 8.90 3.32 13.73
N TYR A 18 8.13 2.71 12.82
CA TYR A 18 7.37 3.41 11.79
C TYR A 18 6.53 4.55 12.37
N ASN A 19 6.88 5.78 11.99
CA ASN A 19 6.22 6.99 12.43
C ASN A 19 5.78 7.77 11.20
N PRO A 20 4.47 7.79 10.86
CA PRO A 20 3.98 8.59 9.76
C PRO A 20 4.25 10.08 10.05
N SER A 21 4.61 10.87 9.04
CA SER A 21 4.72 12.32 9.22
C SER A 21 3.34 12.92 9.52
N GLU A 22 3.27 14.09 10.17
CA GLU A 22 1.98 14.76 10.46
C GLU A 22 1.16 15.05 9.20
N ASN A 23 1.85 15.21 8.05
CA ASN A 23 1.26 15.41 6.73
C ASN A 23 1.00 14.10 5.97
N THR A 24 1.44 12.95 6.50
CA THR A 24 1.12 11.63 5.96
C THR A 24 -0.34 11.33 6.30
N ARG A 25 -1.09 11.03 5.24
CA ARG A 25 -2.55 10.89 5.21
C ARG A 25 -3.16 10.15 6.42
N ILE A 26 -4.36 10.56 6.80
CA ILE A 26 -5.22 9.87 7.77
C ILE A 26 -5.65 8.47 7.29
N THR A 27 -5.61 8.19 5.98
CA THR A 27 -6.34 7.07 5.36
C THR A 27 -5.50 5.93 4.79
N THR A 28 -4.20 5.85 5.05
CA THR A 28 -3.54 4.54 4.87
C THR A 28 -3.94 3.63 6.02
N ASN A 29 -4.34 2.40 5.71
CA ASN A 29 -4.69 1.38 6.72
C ASN A 29 -3.61 1.21 7.81
N PHE A 30 -2.36 1.59 7.50
CA PHE A 30 -1.18 1.45 8.35
C PHE A 30 -0.90 2.67 9.24
N ALA A 31 -1.14 3.89 8.75
CA ALA A 31 -0.88 5.10 9.53
C ALA A 31 -1.77 5.19 10.78
N ASN A 32 -2.97 4.61 10.74
CA ASN A 32 -3.88 4.60 11.89
C ASN A 32 -3.35 3.77 13.07
N LEU A 33 -2.66 2.67 12.79
CA LEU A 33 -2.00 1.86 13.83
C LEU A 33 -0.77 2.56 14.43
N ALA A 34 -0.21 3.49 13.67
CA ALA A 34 1.07 4.13 13.95
C ALA A 34 0.94 5.52 14.58
N ARG A 35 -0.15 5.81 15.32
CA ARG A 35 -0.40 7.12 15.96
C ARG A 35 -0.65 7.01 17.46
N GLY A 36 -0.55 8.15 18.13
CA GLY A 36 -0.81 8.30 19.57
C GLY A 36 0.34 7.80 20.45
N GLU A 37 0.19 7.98 21.76
CA GLU A 37 1.21 7.65 22.76
C GLU A 37 1.56 6.15 22.77
N ASN A 38 0.58 5.28 22.47
CA ASN A 38 0.74 3.82 22.43
C ASN A 38 1.17 3.27 21.06
N ARG A 39 1.60 4.14 20.14
CA ARG A 39 2.01 3.78 18.77
C ARG A 39 2.91 2.55 18.70
N ARG A 40 4.03 2.56 19.44
CA ARG A 40 5.04 1.49 19.38
C ARG A 40 4.48 0.15 19.84
N GLU A 41 3.67 0.16 20.89
CA GLU A 41 3.04 -1.05 21.42
C GLU A 41 2.00 -1.62 20.43
N ASN A 42 1.17 -0.75 19.84
CA ASN A 42 0.22 -1.16 18.80
C ASN A 42 0.92 -1.80 17.59
N LEU A 43 2.02 -1.20 17.15
CA LEU A 43 2.83 -1.75 16.05
C LEU A 43 3.45 -3.09 16.41
N ARG A 44 4.06 -3.22 17.60
CA ARG A 44 4.62 -4.49 18.09
C ARG A 44 3.57 -5.60 18.14
N ASN A 45 2.41 -5.31 18.73
CA ASN A 45 1.31 -6.27 18.85
C ASN A 45 0.80 -6.70 17.47
N THR A 46 0.67 -5.76 16.54
CA THR A 46 0.24 -6.05 15.17
C THR A 46 1.27 -6.93 14.44
N LEU A 47 2.55 -6.57 14.48
CA LEU A 47 3.62 -7.32 13.82
C LEU A 47 3.77 -8.73 14.43
N ALA A 48 3.65 -8.86 15.75
CA ALA A 48 3.62 -10.15 16.43
C ALA A 48 2.42 -11.00 15.99
N MET A 49 1.22 -10.42 15.89
CA MET A 49 0.03 -11.11 15.40
C MET A 49 0.22 -11.62 13.97
N ILE A 50 0.81 -10.81 13.08
CA ILE A 50 1.11 -11.19 11.69
C ILE A 50 2.11 -12.35 11.66
N ASN A 51 3.21 -12.24 12.41
CA ASN A 51 4.22 -13.31 12.52
C ASN A 51 3.61 -14.61 13.02
N ASN A 52 2.85 -14.55 14.12
CA ASN A 52 2.21 -15.73 14.70
C ASN A 52 1.23 -16.37 13.71
N ARG A 53 0.41 -15.57 13.03
CA ARG A 53 -0.54 -16.09 12.04
C ARG A 53 0.17 -16.74 10.86
N PHE A 54 1.25 -16.13 10.35
CA PHE A 54 2.02 -16.70 9.25
C PHE A 54 2.68 -18.02 9.65
N ASN A 55 3.34 -18.06 10.81
CA ASN A 55 4.00 -19.27 11.29
C ASN A 55 3.00 -20.43 11.56
N ASN A 56 1.80 -20.12 12.06
CA ASN A 56 0.73 -21.11 12.22
C ASN A 56 0.27 -21.70 10.88
N LEU A 57 0.24 -20.89 9.82
CA LEU A 57 -0.10 -21.38 8.48
C LEU A 57 1.06 -22.20 7.88
N ALA A 58 2.31 -21.76 8.07
CA ALA A 58 3.52 -22.41 7.58
C ALA A 58 4.07 -23.51 8.50
N HIS A 59 3.22 -24.41 8.98
CA HIS A 59 3.56 -25.39 10.02
C HIS A 59 4.38 -26.61 9.54
N TRP A 60 4.38 -26.89 8.23
CA TRP A 60 4.95 -28.13 7.65
C TRP A 60 6.46 -28.32 7.88
N ASP A 61 7.22 -27.23 8.04
CA ASP A 61 8.65 -27.24 8.35
C ASP A 61 9.03 -26.27 9.48
N ASN A 62 8.05 -25.99 10.34
CA ASN A 62 8.11 -25.01 11.42
C ASN A 62 7.50 -25.55 12.73
N PRO A 63 8.08 -26.60 13.34
CA PRO A 63 7.50 -27.27 14.51
C PRO A 63 7.38 -26.38 15.75
N LYS A 64 8.17 -25.31 15.84
CA LYS A 64 8.15 -24.34 16.96
C LYS A 64 7.29 -23.11 16.70
N GLY A 65 6.82 -22.90 15.47
CA GLY A 65 6.03 -21.71 15.12
C GLY A 65 6.82 -20.39 15.14
N ASP A 66 8.15 -20.43 15.06
CA ASP A 66 9.02 -19.25 15.21
C ASP A 66 10.03 -19.04 14.06
N ARG A 67 10.03 -19.92 13.05
CA ARG A 67 10.99 -19.93 11.94
C ARG A 67 10.91 -18.71 11.05
N TYR A 68 9.71 -18.21 10.79
CA TYR A 68 9.50 -17.16 9.81
C TYR A 68 9.26 -15.81 10.49
N ALA A 69 9.77 -14.74 9.90
CA ALA A 69 9.35 -13.37 10.19
C ALA A 69 8.79 -12.73 8.93
N VAL A 70 7.70 -12.00 9.06
CA VAL A 70 7.10 -11.22 7.98
C VAL A 70 7.62 -9.79 8.08
N GLU A 71 8.26 -9.34 7.02
CA GLU A 71 8.66 -7.95 6.81
C GLU A 71 7.62 -7.23 5.97
N LEU A 72 7.38 -5.97 6.31
CA LEU A 72 6.40 -5.13 5.65
C LEU A 72 7.07 -3.83 5.22
N GLU A 73 6.92 -3.47 3.95
CA GLU A 73 7.36 -2.20 3.41
C GLU A 73 6.15 -1.45 2.85
N ILE A 74 5.99 -0.18 3.23
CA ILE A 74 5.08 0.75 2.58
C ILE A 74 5.79 1.31 1.36
N ILE A 75 5.22 1.06 0.19
CA ILE A 75 5.70 1.58 -1.08
C ILE A 75 4.81 2.74 -1.50
N SER A 76 5.37 3.95 -1.50
CA SER A 76 4.67 5.18 -1.87
C SER A 76 5.09 5.60 -3.28
N ALA A 77 4.13 5.74 -4.18
CA ALA A 77 4.35 6.31 -5.51
C ALA A 77 3.91 7.77 -5.53
N GLU A 78 4.85 8.64 -5.84
CA GLU A 78 4.63 10.07 -6.07
C GLU A 78 4.56 10.32 -7.57
N MET A 79 3.46 10.87 -8.04
CA MET A 79 3.24 11.28 -9.41
C MET A 79 3.74 12.70 -9.60
N LYS A 80 4.60 12.91 -10.60
CA LYS A 80 5.04 14.22 -11.05
C LYS A 80 4.30 14.61 -12.32
N ILE A 81 3.70 15.79 -12.29
CA ILE A 81 3.01 16.37 -13.44
C ILE A 81 4.01 17.32 -14.12
N ASN A 82 4.51 16.92 -15.30
CA ASN A 82 5.58 17.66 -16.00
C ASN A 82 5.22 19.13 -16.29
N ALA A 83 3.94 19.46 -16.39
CA ALA A 83 3.47 20.82 -16.65
C ALA A 83 3.66 21.79 -15.46
N THR A 84 3.62 21.32 -14.22
CA THR A 84 3.75 22.17 -13.02
C THR A 84 5.04 21.94 -12.25
N GLY A 85 5.66 20.77 -12.44
CA GLY A 85 6.87 20.38 -11.69
C GLY A 85 6.56 19.82 -10.30
N ASP A 86 5.33 19.94 -9.83
CA ASP A 86 4.88 19.46 -8.52
C ASP A 86 4.81 17.93 -8.47
N THR A 87 5.03 17.40 -7.28
CA THR A 87 4.88 15.98 -6.95
C THR A 87 3.70 15.77 -6.05
N PHE A 88 2.88 14.77 -6.35
CA PHE A 88 1.70 14.42 -5.59
C PHE A 88 1.75 12.93 -5.21
N PRO A 89 1.65 12.58 -3.91
CA PRO A 89 1.54 11.18 -3.51
C PRO A 89 0.22 10.63 -4.06
N VAL A 90 0.27 9.56 -4.85
CA VAL A 90 -0.90 9.10 -5.60
C VAL A 90 -1.35 7.70 -5.20
N ILE A 91 -0.40 6.83 -4.90
CA ILE A 91 -0.61 5.41 -4.61
C ILE A 91 0.29 4.99 -3.44
N GLU A 92 -0.25 4.20 -2.53
CA GLU A 92 0.50 3.50 -1.49
C GLU A 92 0.14 2.02 -1.49
N ILE A 93 1.16 1.17 -1.48
CA ILE A 93 1.03 -0.29 -1.54
C ILE A 93 1.84 -0.92 -0.42
N LEU A 94 1.30 -1.95 0.22
CA LEU A 94 2.13 -2.78 1.10
C LEU A 94 2.83 -3.87 0.30
N GLN A 95 4.15 -3.92 0.41
CA GLN A 95 4.98 -5.02 -0.04
C GLN A 95 5.33 -5.92 1.15
N THR A 96 5.15 -7.22 0.96
CA THR A 96 5.47 -8.23 1.97
C THR A 96 6.78 -8.93 1.61
N GLY A 97 7.57 -9.25 2.63
CA GLY A 97 8.74 -10.13 2.55
C GLY A 97 8.69 -11.15 3.67
N ILE A 98 9.28 -12.31 3.45
CA ILE A 98 9.38 -13.36 4.47
C ILE A 98 10.87 -13.62 4.71
N ILE A 99 11.29 -13.50 5.96
CA ILE A 99 12.62 -13.93 6.42
C ILE A 99 12.50 -15.34 6.97
N ASP A 100 13.19 -16.29 6.34
CA ASP A 100 13.42 -17.62 6.90
C ASP A 100 14.63 -17.57 7.81
N LYS A 101 14.41 -17.54 9.13
CA LYS A 101 15.48 -17.47 10.15
C LYS A 101 16.35 -18.71 10.19
N LYS A 102 15.88 -19.84 9.66
CA LYS A 102 16.67 -21.09 9.64
C LYS A 102 17.72 -21.06 8.53
N THR A 103 17.38 -20.48 7.38
CA THR A 103 18.28 -20.42 6.22
C THR A 103 18.90 -19.06 5.99
N ASP A 104 18.49 -18.05 6.76
CA ASP A 104 18.88 -16.64 6.61
C ASP A 104 18.59 -16.11 5.20
N LYS A 105 17.40 -16.44 4.67
CA LYS A 105 16.98 -16.05 3.32
C LYS A 105 15.75 -15.18 3.37
N ARG A 106 15.76 -14.12 2.56
CA ARG A 106 14.59 -13.31 2.24
C ARG A 106 13.87 -13.90 1.04
N ILE A 107 12.58 -14.14 1.20
CA ILE A 107 11.65 -14.60 0.18
C ILE A 107 10.73 -13.43 -0.12
N ASP A 108 10.67 -13.02 -1.39
CA ASP A 108 9.78 -11.94 -1.81
C ASP A 108 8.33 -12.40 -1.73
N GLY A 109 7.50 -11.65 -1.01
CA GLY A 109 6.07 -11.87 -0.94
C GLY A 109 5.32 -11.24 -2.12
N ILE A 110 3.99 -11.34 -2.08
CA ILE A 110 3.12 -10.73 -3.10
C ILE A 110 3.01 -9.23 -2.82
N VAL A 111 3.13 -8.43 -3.89
CA VAL A 111 2.89 -6.99 -3.88
C VAL A 111 1.44 -6.72 -4.31
N GLY A 112 0.76 -5.78 -3.64
CA GLY A 112 -0.52 -5.24 -4.14
C GLY A 112 -1.79 -5.71 -3.43
N ASN A 113 -1.71 -6.59 -2.44
CA ASN A 113 -2.89 -7.02 -1.66
C ASN A 113 -3.44 -5.93 -0.73
N ASN A 114 -2.69 -4.85 -0.49
CA ASN A 114 -3.16 -3.68 0.25
C ASN A 114 -2.80 -2.43 -0.56
N PHE A 115 -3.82 -1.84 -1.18
CA PHE A 115 -3.69 -0.69 -2.08
C PHE A 115 -4.50 0.49 -1.53
N SER A 116 -3.86 1.64 -1.42
CA SER A 116 -4.47 2.91 -1.05
C SER A 116 -4.18 3.96 -2.12
N SER A 117 -5.15 4.82 -2.44
CA SER A 117 -4.97 5.88 -3.44
C SER A 117 -5.58 7.19 -2.98
N TYR A 118 -4.85 8.28 -3.24
CA TYR A 118 -5.28 9.64 -2.93
C TYR A 118 -6.52 10.03 -3.70
N VAL A 119 -6.55 9.69 -4.98
CA VAL A 119 -7.68 9.97 -5.88
C VAL A 119 -8.89 9.13 -5.50
N ARG A 120 -8.70 7.86 -5.14
CA ARG A 120 -9.81 7.00 -4.70
C ARG A 120 -10.53 7.59 -3.48
N ASP A 121 -9.81 7.96 -2.42
CA ASP A 121 -10.56 8.47 -1.26
C ASP A 121 -11.12 9.88 -1.50
N TYR A 122 -10.61 10.65 -2.46
CA TYR A 122 -11.27 11.87 -2.95
C TYR A 122 -12.59 11.53 -3.68
N ASP A 123 -12.59 10.54 -4.57
CA ASP A 123 -13.78 10.05 -5.26
C ASP A 123 -14.86 9.70 -4.22
N PHE A 124 -14.57 8.87 -3.22
CA PHE A 124 -15.55 8.46 -2.22
C PHE A 124 -15.93 9.55 -1.22
N SER A 125 -14.96 10.29 -0.67
CA SER A 125 -15.20 11.20 0.46
C SER A 125 -15.70 12.57 0.04
N VAL A 126 -15.48 12.96 -1.22
CA VAL A 126 -15.87 14.28 -1.74
C VAL A 126 -16.83 14.12 -2.91
N VAL A 127 -16.43 13.47 -4.01
CA VAL A 127 -17.22 13.44 -5.25
C VAL A 127 -18.54 12.70 -5.05
N LEU A 128 -18.50 11.48 -4.49
CA LEU A 128 -19.69 10.67 -4.25
C LEU A 128 -20.60 11.31 -3.20
N LEU A 129 -19.99 11.86 -2.14
CA LEU A 129 -20.72 12.50 -1.05
C LEU A 129 -21.47 13.74 -1.54
N GLU A 130 -20.77 14.66 -2.23
CA GLU A 130 -21.38 15.89 -2.72
C GLU A 130 -22.41 15.62 -3.84
N HIS A 131 -22.18 14.62 -4.71
CA HIS A 131 -23.18 14.23 -5.72
C HIS A 131 -24.48 13.77 -5.11
N ASN A 132 -24.45 13.03 -4.00
CA ASN A 132 -25.65 12.51 -3.35
C ASN A 132 -26.31 13.47 -2.35
N LYS A 133 -25.62 14.58 -2.01
CA LYS A 133 -26.11 15.56 -1.03
C LYS A 133 -27.42 16.19 -1.48
N GLY A 134 -28.44 16.12 -0.62
CA GLY A 134 -29.76 16.70 -0.89
C GLY A 134 -30.60 15.96 -1.94
N ARG A 135 -30.14 14.80 -2.43
CA ARG A 135 -30.92 13.98 -3.37
C ARG A 135 -31.83 13.00 -2.63
N ALA A 136 -32.98 12.71 -3.22
CA ALA A 136 -33.94 11.76 -2.67
C ALA A 136 -33.50 10.29 -2.76
N GLY A 137 -32.52 9.97 -3.62
CA GLY A 137 -32.02 8.61 -3.82
C GLY A 137 -30.52 8.58 -4.16
N PHE A 138 -29.89 7.47 -3.81
CA PHE A 138 -28.48 7.24 -4.12
C PHE A 138 -28.27 7.06 -5.62
N SER A 139 -27.23 7.70 -6.15
CA SER A 139 -26.75 7.50 -7.50
C SER A 139 -25.23 7.71 -7.56
N ILE A 140 -24.63 7.20 -8.63
CA ILE A 140 -23.19 7.32 -8.86
C ILE A 140 -22.97 8.45 -9.88
N PRO A 141 -22.02 9.37 -9.66
CA PRO A 141 -21.63 10.36 -10.65
C PRO A 141 -21.19 9.69 -11.97
N GLU A 142 -21.47 10.34 -13.09
CA GLU A 142 -20.89 9.90 -14.36
C GLU A 142 -19.35 9.95 -14.30
N GLY A 143 -18.68 8.91 -14.80
CA GLY A 143 -17.22 8.79 -14.77
C GLY A 143 -16.61 8.56 -13.38
N PHE A 144 -17.41 8.17 -12.39
CA PHE A 144 -16.92 7.91 -11.03
C PHE A 144 -15.81 6.85 -11.00
N GLY A 145 -14.64 7.22 -10.48
CA GLY A 145 -13.48 6.35 -10.40
C GLY A 145 -12.63 6.25 -11.67
N ASP A 146 -13.03 6.89 -12.78
CA ASP A 146 -12.26 6.84 -14.04
C ASP A 146 -10.88 7.44 -13.89
N LEU A 147 -10.76 8.57 -13.19
CA LEU A 147 -9.47 9.22 -12.96
C LEU A 147 -8.52 8.31 -12.16
N HIS A 148 -8.99 7.77 -11.03
CA HIS A 148 -8.25 6.81 -10.22
C HIS A 148 -7.85 5.58 -11.05
N GLY A 149 -8.78 4.99 -11.80
CA GLY A 149 -8.54 3.81 -12.63
C GLY A 149 -7.50 4.07 -13.73
N ASN A 150 -7.56 5.23 -14.37
CA ASN A 150 -6.62 5.61 -15.43
C ASN A 150 -5.22 5.91 -14.88
N ILE A 151 -5.11 6.58 -13.74
CA ILE A 151 -3.84 6.80 -13.04
C ILE A 151 -3.21 5.46 -12.63
N PHE A 152 -4.01 4.53 -12.08
CA PHE A 152 -3.50 3.21 -11.71
C PHE A 152 -2.97 2.45 -12.94
N LYS A 153 -3.74 2.43 -14.04
CA LYS A 153 -3.32 1.82 -15.31
C LYS A 153 -2.03 2.44 -15.83
N ASP A 154 -1.89 3.76 -15.77
CA ASP A 154 -0.68 4.46 -16.19
C ASP A 154 0.52 4.08 -15.30
N PHE A 155 0.34 4.09 -13.98
CA PHE A 155 1.37 3.72 -13.02
C PHE A 155 1.90 2.29 -13.24
N VAL A 156 1.03 1.27 -13.32
CA VAL A 156 1.48 -0.12 -13.52
C VAL A 156 2.16 -0.36 -14.87
N ASN A 157 1.87 0.48 -15.86
CA ASN A 157 2.50 0.43 -17.18
C ASN A 157 3.80 1.26 -17.27
N SER A 158 4.07 2.12 -16.30
CA SER A 158 5.25 2.99 -16.25
C SER A 158 6.56 2.21 -16.17
N ALA A 159 7.65 2.84 -16.65
CA ALA A 159 8.99 2.27 -16.55
C ALA A 159 9.43 2.11 -15.09
N GLN A 160 9.03 3.04 -14.22
CA GLN A 160 9.41 3.05 -12.80
C GLN A 160 8.75 1.90 -12.05
N TYR A 161 7.47 1.60 -12.33
CA TYR A 161 6.83 0.41 -11.79
C TYR A 161 7.55 -0.85 -12.23
N LYS A 162 7.78 -1.03 -13.53
CA LYS A 162 8.47 -2.22 -14.08
C LYS A 162 9.90 -2.39 -13.56
N ALA A 163 10.61 -1.29 -13.29
CA ALA A 163 11.95 -1.33 -12.72
C ALA A 163 11.98 -1.72 -11.24
N ASN A 164 10.93 -1.38 -10.47
CA ASN A 164 10.86 -1.59 -9.02
C ASN A 164 10.12 -2.86 -8.60
N PHE A 165 9.18 -3.31 -9.42
CA PHE A 165 8.36 -4.48 -9.17
C PHE A 165 8.63 -5.48 -10.28
N LYS A 166 9.42 -6.49 -9.95
CA LYS A 166 9.58 -7.64 -10.84
C LYS A 166 8.22 -8.31 -10.98
N LYS A 167 7.83 -8.60 -12.21
CA LYS A 167 6.71 -9.50 -12.46
C LYS A 167 7.12 -10.84 -11.83
N ASN A 168 6.46 -11.28 -10.77
CA ASN A 168 6.63 -12.64 -10.27
C ASN A 168 6.11 -13.57 -11.37
N THR A 169 7.00 -14.01 -12.26
CA THR A 169 6.80 -15.22 -13.04
C THR A 169 6.83 -16.38 -12.04
N GLY A 170 5.67 -16.69 -11.49
CA GLY A 170 5.52 -17.74 -10.48
C GLY A 170 4.07 -17.86 -10.03
N HIS A 171 3.30 -18.61 -10.82
CA HIS A 171 2.04 -19.28 -10.48
C HIS A 171 0.92 -18.41 -9.84
N LEU A 172 -0.08 -18.09 -10.66
CA LEU A 172 -1.47 -18.05 -10.20
C LEU A 172 -2.06 -19.46 -10.36
N PRO A 173 -2.85 -19.97 -9.39
CA PRO A 173 -3.67 -21.16 -9.59
C PRO A 173 -4.75 -20.94 -10.68
#